data_AF-A0A954RRW2-F1
#
_entry.id   AF-A0A954RRW2-F1
#
_cell.length_a   1.000
_cell.length_b   1.000
_cell.length_c   1.000
_cell.angle_alpha   90.00
_cell.angle_beta   90.00
_cell.angle_gamma   90.00
#
_symmetry.space_group_name_H-M   'P 1'
#
loop_
_entity.id
_entity.type
_entity.pdbx_description
1 polymer ?
#
loop_
_entity_poly.entity_id
_entity_poly.type
_entity_poly.pdbx_seq_one_letter_code
_entity_poly.pdbx_strand_id
1 'polypeptide(L)' 'LSEVIREHGHLGKQIGVPFGTDAGILAAAGIPAVVFGPGSIQQAHTHDEWIDTSSLEQACAVLTSFCQSCPTST' A
#
# COMPACT_ATOMS: atom_id res chain seq x y z
N LEU A 1 7.83 4.12 4.75
CA LEU A 1 6.81 3.08 4.57
C LEU A 1 7.34 1.67 4.84
N SER A 2 8.35 1.15 4.14
CA SER A 2 8.88 -0.21 4.37
C SER A 2 9.25 -0.51 5.82
N GLU A 3 9.81 0.46 6.54
CA GLU A 3 10.09 0.34 7.97
C GLU A 3 8.83 0.15 8.82
N VAL A 4 7.86 1.06 8.69
CA VAL A 4 6.56 0.97 9.37
C VAL A 4 5.85 -0.36 9.07
N ILE A 5 5.94 -0.86 7.83
CA ILE A 5 5.39 -2.17 7.47
C ILE A 5 6.05 -3.31 8.28
N ARG A 6 7.36 -3.26 8.53
CA ARG A 6 8.07 -4.27 9.35
C ARG A 6 7.70 -4.17 10.82
N GLU A 7 7.53 -2.96 11.34
CA GLU A 7 7.08 -2.74 12.72
C GLU A 7 5.69 -3.35 12.97
N HIS A 8 4.85 -3.39 11.94
CA HIS A 8 3.53 -4.04 11.97
C HIS A 8 3.59 -5.55 11.63
N GLY A 9 4.78 -6.16 11.56
CA GLY A 9 4.95 -7.61 11.43
C GLY A 9 4.93 -8.15 9.99
N HIS A 10 5.08 -7.30 8.98
CA HIS A 10 5.12 -7.72 7.57
C HIS A 10 6.51 -7.53 6.94
N LEU A 11 6.76 -8.10 5.75
CA LEU A 11 8.10 -8.12 5.15
C LEU A 11 8.63 -6.74 4.69
N GLY A 12 7.76 -5.78 4.37
CA GLY A 12 8.16 -4.47 3.85
C GLY A 12 8.86 -4.50 2.48
N LYS A 13 8.74 -5.62 1.75
CA LYS A 13 9.40 -5.88 0.46
C LYS A 13 8.68 -5.16 -0.68
N GLN A 14 9.44 -4.42 -1.49
CA GLN A 14 8.95 -3.85 -2.73
C GLN A 14 8.96 -4.91 -3.84
N ILE A 15 7.88 -4.98 -4.60
CA ILE A 15 7.71 -5.89 -5.74
C ILE A 15 7.13 -5.15 -6.93
N GLY A 16 7.46 -5.60 -8.14
CA GLY A 16 6.77 -5.16 -9.36
C GLY A 16 5.49 -5.96 -9.56
N VAL A 17 4.51 -5.34 -10.21
CA VAL A 17 3.20 -5.94 -10.49
C VAL A 17 2.79 -5.69 -11.95
N PRO A 18 2.16 -6.67 -12.65
CA PRO A 18 1.87 -6.56 -14.07
C PRO A 18 0.48 -5.92 -14.34
N PHE A 19 0.15 -4.84 -13.65
CA PHE A 19 -1.11 -4.11 -13.83
C PHE A 19 -0.89 -2.59 -13.75
N GLY A 20 -1.76 -1.83 -14.40
CA GLY A 20 -1.68 -0.37 -14.45
C GLY A 20 -2.17 0.28 -13.16
N THR A 21 -1.45 1.31 -12.70
CA THR A 21 -1.87 2.18 -11.59
C THR A 21 -1.38 3.61 -11.84
N ASP A 22 -1.99 4.59 -11.18
CA ASP A 22 -1.52 5.97 -11.21
C ASP A 22 -0.10 6.12 -10.67
N ALA A 23 0.34 5.25 -9.77
CA ALA A 23 1.71 5.26 -9.25
C ALA A 23 2.76 5.12 -10.35
N GLY A 24 2.48 4.33 -11.40
CA GLY A 24 3.37 4.23 -12.57
C GLY A 24 3.47 5.53 -13.36
N ILE A 25 2.34 6.23 -13.53
CA ILE A 25 2.28 7.53 -14.22
C ILE A 25 3.00 8.61 -13.41
N LEU A 26 2.72 8.68 -12.10
CA LEU A 26 3.37 9.62 -11.18
C LEU A 26 4.89 9.40 -11.13
N ALA A 27 5.33 8.14 -11.04
CA ALA A 27 6.75 7.80 -11.09
C ALA A 27 7.41 8.23 -12.41
N ALA A 28 6.74 8.02 -13.55
CA ALA A 28 7.22 8.48 -14.85
C ALA A 28 7.32 10.02 -14.93
N ALA A 29 6.48 10.74 -14.19
CA ALA A 29 6.53 12.19 -14.04
C ALA A 29 7.57 12.68 -13.00
N GLY A 30 8.36 11.77 -12.40
CA GLY A 30 9.39 12.11 -11.41
C GLY A 30 8.89 12.26 -9.97
N ILE A 31 7.62 11.92 -9.71
CA ILE A 31 7.04 11.94 -8.36
C ILE A 31 7.18 10.54 -7.75
N PRO A 32 7.92 10.36 -6.63
CA PRO A 32 8.02 9.07 -5.97
C PRO A 32 6.63 8.58 -5.53
N ALA A 33 6.21 7.44 -6.08
CA ALA A 33 4.91 6.85 -5.81
C ALA A 33 5.02 5.33 -5.67
N VAL A 34 4.18 4.74 -4.82
CA VAL A 34 4.08 3.30 -4.59
C VAL A 34 2.62 2.89 -4.52
N VAL A 35 2.34 1.65 -4.91
CA VAL A 35 1.05 1.01 -4.67
C VAL A 35 1.11 0.35 -3.29
N PHE A 36 0.12 0.62 -2.44
CA PHE A 36 0.03 0.05 -1.10
C PHE A 36 -1.43 -0.26 -0.77
N GLY A 37 -1.68 -1.45 -0.25
CA GLY A 37 -3.01 -1.88 0.20
C GLY A 37 -3.08 -3.39 0.40
N PRO A 38 -4.11 -3.88 1.12
CA PRO A 38 -4.36 -5.30 1.27
C PRO A 38 -5.14 -5.86 0.07
N GLY A 39 -5.35 -7.18 0.08
CA GLY A 39 -6.12 -7.87 -0.94
C GLY A 39 -5.26 -8.55 -2.00
N SER A 40 -5.92 -9.07 -3.03
CA SER A 40 -5.32 -9.85 -4.10
C SER A 40 -5.84 -9.36 -5.43
N ILE A 41 -4.92 -9.12 -6.38
CA ILE A 41 -5.30 -8.72 -7.74
C ILE A 41 -6.12 -9.80 -8.45
N GLN A 42 -5.96 -11.07 -8.06
CA GLN A 42 -6.76 -12.18 -8.58
C GLN A 42 -8.24 -12.08 -8.20
N GLN A 43 -8.58 -11.34 -7.12
CA GLN A 43 -9.96 -11.10 -6.69
C GLN A 43 -10.55 -9.81 -7.30
N ALA A 44 -9.71 -8.85 -7.66
CA ALA A 44 -10.14 -7.59 -8.25
C ALA A 44 -10.84 -7.80 -9.60
N HIS A 45 -11.89 -7.03 -9.88
CA HIS A 45 -12.70 -7.11 -11.11
C HIS A 45 -13.38 -8.47 -11.34
N THR A 46 -13.59 -9.25 -10.28
CA THR A 46 -14.43 -10.44 -10.33
C THR A 46 -15.89 -10.08 -10.01
N HIS A 47 -16.84 -10.96 -10.34
CA HIS A 47 -18.26 -10.74 -10.01
C HIS A 47 -18.48 -10.52 -8.51
N ASP A 48 -17.79 -11.31 -7.70
CA ASP A 48 -17.90 -11.29 -6.24
C ASP A 48 -16.67 -10.61 -5.62
N GLU A 49 -16.28 -9.44 -6.09
CA GLU A 49 -15.12 -8.72 -5.52
C GLU A 49 -15.33 -8.44 -4.02
N TRP A 50 -14.35 -8.81 -3.19
CA TRP A 50 -14.39 -8.63 -1.74
C TRP A 50 -13.00 -8.41 -1.16
N ILE A 51 -12.95 -7.97 0.09
CA ILE A 51 -11.71 -7.84 0.87
C ILE A 51 -11.92 -8.36 2.29
N ASP A 52 -10.90 -9.01 2.82
CA ASP A 52 -10.89 -9.43 4.23
C ASP A 52 -10.79 -8.20 5.14
N THR A 53 -11.74 -8.06 6.06
CA THR A 53 -11.81 -6.87 6.93
C THR A 53 -10.62 -6.80 7.87
N SER A 54 -10.10 -7.94 8.34
CA SER A 54 -8.93 -7.96 9.23
C SER A 54 -7.66 -7.48 8.51
N SER A 55 -7.52 -7.80 7.23
CA SER A 55 -6.43 -7.33 6.36
C SER A 55 -6.58 -5.84 6.04
N LEU A 56 -7.82 -5.37 5.85
CA LEU A 56 -8.13 -3.94 5.68
C LEU A 56 -7.72 -3.14 6.93
N GLU A 57 -8.10 -3.61 8.11
CA GLU A 57 -7.75 -2.98 9.40
C GLU A 57 -6.23 -2.90 9.59
N GLN A 58 -5.50 -3.98 9.27
CA GLN A 58 -4.02 -4.00 9.34
C GLN A 58 -3.39 -2.95 8.40
N ALA A 59 -3.85 -2.86 7.16
CA ALA A 59 -3.33 -1.86 6.22
C ALA A 59 -3.64 -0.43 6.66
N CYS A 60 -4.83 -0.19 7.23
CA CYS A 60 -5.20 1.09 7.82
C CYS A 60 -4.27 1.48 8.99
N ALA A 61 -3.93 0.53 9.87
CA ALA A 61 -3.00 0.75 10.97
C ALA A 61 -1.61 1.17 10.46
N VAL A 62 -1.07 0.44 9.48
CA VAL A 62 0.21 0.77 8.83
C VAL A 62 0.18 2.16 8.21
N LEU A 63 -0.86 2.48 7.44
CA LEU A 63 -0.97 3.79 6.77
C LEU A 63 -1.06 4.93 7.79
N THR A 64 -1.83 4.74 8.86
CA THR A 64 -1.96 5.72 9.95
C THR A 64 -0.62 5.97 10.62
N SER A 65 0.10 4.92 10.99
CA SER A 65 1.43 5.02 11.60
C SER A 65 2.43 5.70 10.66
N PHE A 66 2.39 5.39 9.35
CA PHE A 66 3.24 6.05 8.36
C PHE A 66 2.98 7.55 8.27
N CYS A 67 1.72 7.98 8.19
CA CYS A 67 1.36 9.40 8.19
C CYS A 67 1.81 10.12 9.47
N GLN A 68 1.72 9.45 10.62
CA GLN A 68 2.15 10.01 11.91
C GLN A 68 3.67 10.07 12.08
N SER A 69 4.41 9.18 11.40
CA SER A 69 5.88 9.18 11.41
C SER A 69 6.50 10.31 10.58
N CYS A 70 5.71 10.96 9.72
CA CYS A 70 6.17 12.09 8.94
C CYS A 70 6.32 13.30 9.88
N PRO A 71 7.52 13.88 10.04
CA PRO A 71 7.69 15.05 10.88
C PRO A 71 6.83 16.18 10.32
N THR A 72 5.85 16.65 11.11
CA THR A 72 5.12 17.87 10.79
C THR A 72 6.13 19.01 10.67
N SER A 73 6.22 19.61 9.48
CA SER A 73 7.02 20.80 9.24
C SER A 73 6.63 21.84 10.29
N THR A 74 7.55 22.09 11.23
CA THR A 74 7.45 23.17 12.22
C THR A 74 8.18 24.37 11.70
#